data_AF-A0AA40P081-F1
#
_entry.id   AF-A0AA40P081-F1
#
_cell.length_a   1.000
_cell.length_b   1.000
_cell.length_c   1.000
_cell.angle_alpha   90.00
_cell.angle_beta   90.00
_cell.angle_gamma   90.00
#
_symmetry.space_group_name_H-M   'P 1'
#
loop_
_entity.id
_entity.type
_entity.pdbx_description
1 polymer ?
#
loop_
_entity_poly.entity_id
_entity_poly.type
_entity_poly.pdbx_seq_one_letter_code
_entity_poly.pdbx_strand_id
1 'polypeptide(L)'
;MNHLFKQGDLALTTVFDVDIPAGSLVALTEHIEKGTLIRGKGYAFKAPTPGWYVIPNSSGARTAYGENELIPLRGEFAPDHQKAKEEQPA
;
A
#
# COMPACT_ATOMS: atom_id res chain seq x y z
N MET A 1 -13.07 -14.00 -4.90
CA MET A 1 -12.05 -13.72 -5.92
C MET A 1 -10.69 -13.88 -5.24
N ASN A 2 -9.79 -14.70 -5.77
CA ASN A 2 -8.46 -14.93 -5.21
C ASN A 2 -7.51 -13.82 -5.71
N HIS A 3 -7.42 -12.72 -4.98
CA HIS A 3 -6.43 -11.67 -5.26
C HIS A 3 -5.14 -12.14 -4.59
N LEU A 4 -4.29 -12.84 -5.34
CA LEU A 4 -3.05 -13.44 -4.85
C LEU A 4 -2.00 -12.35 -4.61
N PHE A 5 -2.24 -11.49 -3.62
CA PHE A 5 -1.19 -10.67 -3.04
C PHE A 5 -0.18 -11.56 -2.34
N LYS A 6 1.10 -11.19 -2.44
CA LYS A 6 2.20 -11.82 -1.70
C LYS A 6 2.99 -10.73 -1.00
N GLN A 7 3.68 -11.13 0.06
CA GLN A 7 4.67 -10.26 0.67
C GLN A 7 5.72 -9.87 -0.36
N GLY A 8 6.01 -8.57 -0.44
CA GLY A 8 6.92 -7.97 -1.42
C GLY A 8 6.26 -7.49 -2.71
N ASP A 9 4.99 -7.82 -2.97
CA ASP A 9 4.27 -7.26 -4.12
C ASP A 9 4.08 -5.74 -3.97
N LEU A 10 3.98 -5.08 -5.13
CA LEU A 10 3.58 -3.69 -5.21
C LEU A 10 2.07 -3.60 -5.48
N ALA A 11 1.44 -2.60 -4.88
CA ALA A 11 0.03 -2.31 -5.09
C ALA A 11 -0.21 -0.79 -5.17
N LEU A 12 -1.33 -0.42 -5.80
CA LEU A 12 -1.87 0.94 -5.71
C LEU A 12 -2.97 0.99 -4.67
N THR A 13 -2.99 2.04 -3.85
CA THR A 13 -4.11 2.34 -2.96
C THR A 13 -5.31 2.82 -3.78
N THR A 14 -6.53 2.41 -3.43
CA THR A 14 -7.76 2.93 -4.06
C THR A 14 -8.41 4.04 -3.24
N VAL A 15 -8.04 4.16 -1.98
CA VAL A 15 -8.58 5.14 -1.02
C VAL A 15 -7.46 5.98 -0.44
N PHE A 16 -7.80 7.20 -0.04
CA PHE A 16 -6.95 8.05 0.77
C PHE A 16 -7.00 7.54 2.22
N ASP A 17 -5.84 7.27 2.81
CA ASP A 17 -5.69 7.06 4.25
C ASP A 17 -4.70 8.08 4.80
N VAL A 18 -4.82 8.47 6.07
CA VAL A 18 -4.04 9.50 6.81
C VAL A 18 -3.02 10.31 5.98
N ASP A 19 -1.90 9.69 5.59
CA ASP A 19 -0.78 10.30 4.84
C ASP A 19 -0.50 9.65 3.46
N ILE A 20 -1.33 8.70 3.03
CA ILE A 20 -1.18 7.93 1.79
C ILE A 20 -2.36 8.26 0.86
N PRO A 21 -2.16 9.12 -0.16
CA PRO A 21 -3.23 9.46 -1.08
C PRO A 21 -3.66 8.26 -1.92
N ALA A 22 -4.89 8.29 -2.41
CA ALA A 22 -5.37 7.31 -3.39
C ALA A 22 -4.48 7.32 -4.65
N GLY A 23 -4.24 6.15 -5.23
CA GLY A 23 -3.34 5.96 -6.36
C GLY A 23 -1.86 5.93 -5.96
N SER A 24 -1.53 5.84 -4.67
CA SER A 24 -0.14 5.74 -4.20
C SER A 24 0.40 4.34 -4.37
N LEU A 25 1.65 4.26 -4.82
CA LEU A 25 2.42 3.03 -4.87
C LEU A 25 2.88 2.61 -3.46
N VAL A 26 2.49 1.41 -3.04
CA VAL A 26 2.84 0.85 -1.73
C VAL A 26 3.37 -0.57 -1.87
N ALA A 27 4.31 -0.95 -1.00
CA ALA A 27 4.84 -2.31 -0.91
C ALA A 27 4.12 -3.11 0.17
N LEU A 28 3.70 -4.33 -0.14
CA LEU A 28 3.03 -5.23 0.81
C LEU A 28 4.06 -5.91 1.70
N THR A 29 3.90 -5.81 3.01
CA THR A 29 4.89 -6.32 3.98
C THR A 29 4.43 -7.54 4.75
N GLU A 30 3.21 -7.53 5.26
CA GLU A 30 2.69 -8.62 6.09
C GLU A 30 1.19 -8.71 5.89
N HIS A 31 0.70 -9.94 5.78
CA HIS A 31 -0.71 -10.23 5.64
C HIS A 31 -1.43 -10.07 6.98
N ILE A 32 -2.63 -9.49 6.95
CA ILE A 32 -3.51 -9.29 8.09
C ILE A 32 -4.72 -10.18 7.90
N GLU A 33 -4.93 -11.11 8.83
CA GLU A 33 -6.14 -11.92 8.84
C GLU A 33 -7.32 -11.15 9.45
N LYS A 34 -8.53 -11.48 9.00
CA LYS A 34 -9.76 -10.98 9.62
C LYS A 34 -9.77 -11.31 11.12
N GLY A 35 -10.11 -10.33 11.95
CA GLY A 35 -10.14 -10.45 13.40
C GLY A 35 -8.83 -10.13 14.10
N THR A 36 -7.72 -9.99 13.35
CA THR A 36 -6.43 -9.54 13.89
C THR A 36 -6.58 -8.19 14.58
N LEU A 37 -6.01 -8.05 15.78
CA LEU A 37 -6.03 -6.79 16.50
C LEU A 37 -4.97 -5.84 15.94
N ILE A 38 -5.41 -4.81 15.23
CA ILE A 38 -4.56 -3.74 14.71
C ILE A 38 -4.47 -2.64 15.78
N ARG A 39 -3.27 -2.14 16.02
CA ARG A 39 -2.99 -1.07 16.98
C ARG A 39 -2.26 0.07 16.27
N GLY A 40 -2.85 1.26 16.31
CA GLY A 40 -2.22 2.49 15.86
C GLY A 40 -2.02 3.48 17.00
N LYS A 41 -1.56 4.69 16.68
CA LYS A 41 -1.43 5.76 17.68
C LYS A 41 -2.82 6.18 18.15
N GLY A 42 -3.21 5.72 19.34
CA GLY A 42 -4.46 6.12 20.00
C GLY A 42 -5.71 5.33 19.61
N TYR A 43 -5.56 4.28 18.79
CA TYR A 43 -6.68 3.40 18.42
C TYR A 43 -6.28 1.94 18.38
N ALA A 44 -7.25 1.07 18.64
CA ALA A 44 -7.13 -0.36 18.38
C ALA A 44 -8.47 -0.89 17.88
N PHE A 45 -8.44 -1.71 16.83
CA PHE A 45 -9.63 -2.34 16.28
C PHE A 45 -9.30 -3.72 15.73
N LYS A 46 -10.30 -4.58 15.64
CA LYS A 46 -10.17 -5.87 14.97
C LYS A 46 -10.38 -5.69 13.46
N ALA A 47 -9.46 -6.20 12.66
CA ALA A 47 -9.54 -6.17 11.20
C ALA A 47 -10.91 -6.75 10.74
N PRO A 48 -11.77 -5.94 10.08
CA PRO A 48 -13.10 -6.41 9.67
C PRO A 48 -13.02 -7.39 8.48
N THR A 49 -11.97 -7.26 7.68
CA THR A 49 -11.66 -8.04 6.48
C THR A 49 -10.17 -8.41 6.48
N PRO A 50 -9.73 -9.36 5.63
CA PRO A 50 -8.32 -9.57 5.39
C PRO A 50 -7.70 -8.34 4.71
N GLY A 51 -6.38 -8.19 4.87
CA GLY A 51 -5.65 -7.02 4.42
C GLY A 51 -4.15 -7.21 4.45
N TRP A 52 -3.44 -6.11 4.24
CA TRP A 52 -1.99 -6.06 4.28
C TRP A 52 -1.51 -4.83 5.03
N TYR A 53 -0.42 -4.99 5.76
CA TYR A 53 0.40 -3.85 6.12
C TYR A 53 1.22 -3.41 4.92
N VAL A 54 1.12 -2.14 4.60
CA VAL A 54 1.79 -1.54 3.44
C VAL A 54 2.77 -0.47 3.89
N ILE A 55 3.82 -0.28 3.11
CA ILE A 55 4.77 0.84 3.27
C ILE A 55 4.71 1.71 2.03
N PRO A 56 4.34 3.00 2.15
CA PRO A 56 4.41 3.94 1.04
C PRO A 56 5.86 4.29 0.76
N ASN A 57 6.19 4.42 -0.53
CA ASN A 57 7.55 4.77 -0.94
C ASN A 57 8.00 6.15 -0.43
N SER A 58 7.05 7.06 -0.18
CA SER A 58 7.33 8.45 0.19
C SER A 58 7.62 8.68 1.67
N SER A 59 6.99 7.90 2.57
CA SER A 59 6.94 8.26 4.00
C SER A 59 7.43 7.15 4.94
N GLY A 60 7.58 5.90 4.44
CA GLY A 60 8.06 4.76 5.24
C GLY A 60 7.13 4.31 6.38
N ALA A 61 6.04 5.03 6.65
CA ALA A 61 5.08 4.71 7.70
C ALA A 61 4.24 3.49 7.33
N ARG A 62 4.22 2.48 8.21
CA ARG A 62 3.46 1.25 7.99
C ARG A 62 1.98 1.47 8.28
N THR A 63 1.13 1.25 7.29
CA THR A 63 -0.33 1.45 7.40
C THR A 63 -1.07 0.16 7.02
N ALA A 64 -2.19 -0.13 7.68
CA ALA A 64 -3.01 -1.29 7.35
C ALA A 64 -4.05 -0.92 6.29
N TYR A 65 -4.13 -1.72 5.22
CA TYR A 65 -5.14 -1.60 4.16
C TYR A 65 -5.86 -2.93 3.98
N GLY A 66 -7.17 -2.89 3.72
CA GLY A 66 -7.90 -4.07 3.29
C GLY A 66 -7.50 -4.51 1.88
N GLU A 67 -7.63 -5.81 1.57
CA GLU A 67 -7.33 -6.32 0.22
C GLU A 67 -8.22 -5.68 -0.86
N ASN A 68 -9.43 -5.25 -0.48
CA ASN A 68 -10.37 -4.58 -1.38
C ASN A 68 -10.00 -3.12 -1.65
N GLU A 69 -9.04 -2.57 -0.92
CA GLU A 69 -8.57 -1.17 -1.03
C GLU A 69 -7.23 -1.09 -1.77
N LEU A 70 -6.78 -2.22 -2.33
CA LEU A 70 -5.50 -2.40 -3.00
C LEU A 70 -5.71 -2.96 -4.40
N ILE A 71 -4.96 -2.42 -5.37
CA ILE A 71 -4.88 -2.96 -6.73
C ILE A 71 -3.50 -3.58 -6.91
N PRO A 72 -3.39 -4.90 -7.17
CA PRO A 72 -2.09 -5.54 -7.37
C PRO A 72 -1.44 -5.06 -8.67
N LEU A 73 -0.18 -4.64 -8.58
CA LEU A 73 0.66 -4.36 -9.75
C LEU A 73 1.45 -5.62 -10.07
N ARG A 74 0.85 -6.52 -10.86
CA ARG A 74 1.51 -7.76 -11.28
C ARG A 74 2.66 -7.43 -12.23
N GLY A 75 3.90 -7.58 -11.78
CA GLY A 75 5.12 -7.85 -12.57
C GLY A 75 5.55 -6.90 -13.70
N GLU A 76 4.69 -6.03 -14.21
CA GLU A 76 5.00 -5.07 -15.29
C GLU A 76 5.29 -3.66 -14.75
N PHE A 77 5.30 -3.49 -13.42
CA PHE A 77 5.84 -2.27 -12.81
C PHE A 77 7.34 -2.47 -12.59
N ALA A 78 8.11 -2.39 -13.67
CA ALA A 78 9.49 -1.97 -13.54
C ALA A 78 9.46 -0.54 -12.98
N PRO A 79 10.10 -0.25 -11.83
CA PRO A 79 10.23 1.12 -11.39
C PRO A 79 11.10 1.83 -12.44
N ASP A 80 10.48 2.60 -13.32
CA ASP A 80 11.19 3.66 -14.02
C ASP A 80 11.57 4.67 -12.95
N HIS A 81 12.74 4.44 -12.36
CA HIS A 81 13.35 5.32 -11.38
C HIS A 81 13.52 6.68 -12.05
N GLN A 82 12.65 7.62 -11.68
CA GLN A 82 12.99 9.01 -11.45
C GLN A 82 13.99 9.59 -12.47
N LYS A 83 13.49 10.00 -13.64
CA LYS A 83 14.15 11.07 -14.40
C LYS A 83 13.17 11.94 -15.18
N ALA A 84 12.09 12.37 -14.54
CA ALA A 84 11.55 13.69 -14.84
C ALA A 84 12.43 14.74 -14.15
N LYS A 85 13.68 14.87 -14.64
CA LYS A 85 14.48 16.06 -14.37
C LYS A 85 13.98 17.09 -15.37
N GLU A 86 13.18 18.01 -14.86
CA GLU A 86 12.72 19.23 -15.49
C GLU A 86 13.67 19.70 -16.61
N GLU A 87 13.19 19.63 -17.84
CA GLU A 87 13.70 20.42 -18.94
C GLU A 87 13.27 21.87 -18.68
N GLN A 88 14.19 22.69 -18.17
CA GLN A 88 14.07 24.15 -18.26
C GLN A 88 15.06 24.67 -19.32
N PRO A 89 14.58 25.47 -20.30
CA PRO A 89 15.34 25.86 -21.48
C PRO A 89 16.25 27.07 -21.23
N ALA A 90 17.37 27.12 -21.95
CA ALA A 90 18.08 28.35 -22.33
C ALA A 90 18.86 28.10 -23.63
#